data_AF-A0A966EG56-F1
#
_entry.id   AF-A0A966EG56-F1
#
_cell.length_a   1.000
_cell.length_b   1.000
_cell.length_c   1.000
_cell.angle_alpha   90.00
_cell.angle_beta   90.00
_cell.angle_gamma   90.00
#
_symmetry.space_group_name_H-M   'P 1'
#
loop_
_entity.id
_entity.type
_entity.pdbx_description
1 polymer ?
#
loop_
_entity_poly.entity_id
_entity_poly.type
_entity_poly.pdbx_seq_one_letter_code
_entity_poly.pdbx_strand_id
1 'polypeptide(L)'
;MSSAVMSDWCGKLIICLGLVLWAAAALAEPGDADKGAEIYAKRCVLCHGEDGDGLGPATERLNPPPRDFTLGQYKIKTTGFDDIVPNDDDLFRMINDGMPGTAMPGWGDMLSEQDIRDLIAHLKIFAGLEEEVPSEQVDYGAQVASSPESIAKGKQLFHEGDRCSECHGENGKGDAVKGLKDDSGFRTWPRNLTKPWTFRASNDAKDIYTRISTGIAGTQMPSFADPVSKKKLEPEERWHVANYVNSLAKVEEVVRPENTVVKAGKLEGDLPEAPDDERWKSAEPTSFFLVPQIIAAERHFTPSNDTITVRALYNDEEVAFLLEWDDRTKSTPGDEKAEKIADENIAEDAIAIQLPVKLPEGAEKPYFAMGDAAHPVNVWQWKSGTTEAPASITLVNSRGVEDIENREA
;
A
#
# COMPACT_ATOMS: atom_id res chain seq x y z
N MET A 1 -40.52 17.18 -84.69
CA MET A 1 -39.90 16.54 -85.87
C MET A 1 -38.62 17.29 -86.19
N SER A 2 -37.62 16.54 -86.65
CA SER A 2 -36.26 16.92 -87.05
C SER A 2 -35.18 16.99 -85.96
N SER A 3 -34.41 15.91 -86.01
CA SER A 3 -33.18 15.47 -85.38
C SER A 3 -31.93 16.26 -85.76
N ALA A 4 -30.95 16.30 -84.85
CA ALA A 4 -29.50 16.05 -85.06
C ALA A 4 -28.72 16.50 -83.80
N VAL A 5 -27.59 15.97 -83.35
CA VAL A 5 -26.74 14.78 -83.59
C VAL A 5 -25.80 14.73 -82.36
N MET A 6 -25.42 13.53 -81.94
CA MET A 6 -24.39 13.19 -80.92
C MET A 6 -22.99 13.79 -81.20
N SER A 7 -22.23 14.15 -80.17
CA SER A 7 -20.94 13.49 -79.82
C SER A 7 -20.17 14.20 -78.68
N ASP A 8 -20.05 13.50 -77.55
CA ASP A 8 -18.83 13.19 -76.77
C ASP A 8 -17.70 14.22 -76.52
N TRP A 9 -17.56 14.52 -75.23
CA TRP A 9 -16.39 14.27 -74.36
C TRP A 9 -14.99 14.78 -74.74
N CYS A 10 -14.53 15.80 -73.99
CA CYS A 10 -13.20 15.96 -73.37
C CYS A 10 -13.10 17.43 -72.91
N GLY A 11 -12.83 17.83 -71.68
CA GLY A 11 -12.03 17.23 -70.62
C GLY A 11 -11.15 18.36 -70.06
N LYS A 12 -11.25 18.62 -68.75
CA LYS A 12 -10.15 18.98 -67.84
C LYS A 12 -10.71 19.43 -66.48
N LEU A 13 -10.76 18.44 -65.59
CA LEU A 13 -10.95 18.55 -64.16
C LEU A 13 -9.76 19.31 -63.54
N ILE A 14 -10.05 20.16 -62.58
CA ILE A 14 -9.10 20.87 -61.73
C ILE A 14 -8.39 19.85 -60.83
N ILE A 15 -7.06 19.80 -60.89
CA ILE A 15 -6.23 19.03 -59.95
C ILE A 15 -6.06 19.86 -58.68
N CYS A 16 -6.82 19.53 -57.64
CA CYS A 16 -6.49 19.92 -56.27
C CYS A 16 -5.56 18.86 -55.67
N LEU A 17 -4.27 19.18 -55.53
CA LEU A 17 -3.35 18.38 -54.72
C LEU A 17 -3.74 18.54 -53.24
N GLY A 18 -4.44 17.54 -52.69
CA GLY A 18 -4.64 17.39 -51.25
C GLY A 18 -3.37 16.85 -50.61
N LEU A 19 -2.70 17.68 -49.80
CA LEU A 19 -1.72 17.22 -48.81
C LEU A 19 -2.48 16.47 -47.71
N VAL A 20 -2.53 15.14 -47.82
CA VAL A 20 -2.96 14.28 -46.71
C VAL A 20 -1.75 14.12 -45.79
N LEU A 21 -1.75 14.88 -44.69
CA LEU A 21 -0.88 14.62 -43.55
C LEU A 21 -1.35 13.33 -42.89
N TRP A 22 -0.68 12.21 -43.20
CA TRP A 22 -0.72 11.02 -42.37
C TRP A 22 0.03 11.34 -41.07
N ALA A 23 -0.72 11.60 -40.00
CA ALA A 23 -0.20 11.43 -38.66
C ALA A 23 -0.03 9.92 -38.46
N ALA A 24 1.15 9.40 -38.79
CA ALA A 24 1.56 8.11 -38.27
C ALA A 24 1.63 8.27 -36.75
N ALA A 25 0.71 7.61 -36.02
CA ALA A 25 0.94 7.34 -34.62
C ALA A 25 2.26 6.55 -34.58
N ALA A 26 3.33 7.17 -34.09
CA ALA A 26 4.59 6.49 -33.85
C ALA A 26 4.27 5.37 -32.86
N LEU A 27 4.28 4.13 -33.34
CA LEU A 27 4.29 2.97 -32.47
C LEU A 27 5.55 3.10 -31.60
N ALA A 28 5.42 2.92 -30.29
CA ALA A 28 6.56 2.94 -29.38
C ALA A 28 7.63 1.95 -29.89
N GLU A 29 8.89 2.37 -29.90
CA GLU A 29 9.97 1.51 -30.34
C GLU A 29 10.15 0.35 -29.33
N PRO A 30 10.47 -0.87 -29.80
CA PRO A 30 10.87 -1.95 -28.90
C PRO A 30 12.02 -1.53 -27.98
N GLY A 31 12.07 -2.06 -26.76
CA GLY A 31 13.12 -1.73 -25.80
C GLY A 31 14.50 -2.25 -26.24
N ASP A 32 15.53 -1.45 -25.98
CA ASP A 32 16.95 -1.78 -26.17
C ASP A 32 17.57 -2.23 -24.85
N ALA A 33 17.82 -3.54 -24.71
CA ALA A 33 18.30 -4.12 -23.45
C ALA A 33 19.70 -3.64 -23.03
N ASP A 34 20.56 -3.21 -23.97
CA ASP A 34 21.90 -2.70 -23.63
C ASP A 34 21.78 -1.34 -22.93
N LYS A 35 20.88 -0.47 -23.41
CA LYS A 35 20.56 0.80 -22.72
C LYS A 35 19.87 0.55 -21.39
N GLY A 36 18.97 -0.43 -21.35
CA GLY A 36 18.34 -0.89 -20.10
C GLY A 36 19.34 -1.30 -19.04
N ALA A 37 20.38 -2.04 -19.43
CA ALA A 37 21.47 -2.47 -18.55
C ALA A 37 22.22 -1.27 -17.94
N GLU A 38 22.50 -0.22 -18.73
CA GLU A 38 23.13 0.99 -18.21
C GLU A 38 22.27 1.71 -17.16
N ILE A 39 20.96 1.76 -17.38
CA ILE A 39 20.00 2.36 -16.44
C ILE A 39 19.94 1.52 -15.17
N TYR A 40 19.81 0.21 -15.31
CA TYR A 40 19.76 -0.76 -14.22
C TYR A 40 20.98 -0.63 -13.30
N ALA A 41 22.18 -0.62 -13.89
CA ALA A 41 23.43 -0.47 -13.16
C ALA A 41 23.50 0.82 -12.33
N LYS A 42 22.94 1.92 -12.84
CA LYS A 42 22.99 3.24 -12.17
C LYS A 42 21.92 3.41 -11.10
N ARG A 43 20.78 2.70 -11.20
CA ARG A 43 19.55 3.02 -10.45
C ARG A 43 18.96 1.87 -9.65
N CYS A 44 19.12 0.63 -10.10
CA CYS A 44 18.37 -0.52 -9.59
C CYS A 44 19.23 -1.46 -8.72
N VAL A 45 20.54 -1.59 -9.03
CA VAL A 45 21.46 -2.54 -8.38
C VAL A 45 21.52 -2.42 -6.86
N LEU A 46 21.41 -1.19 -6.31
CA LEU A 46 21.48 -0.97 -4.86
C LEU A 46 20.43 -1.80 -4.09
N CYS A 47 19.27 -2.02 -4.68
CA CYS A 47 18.19 -2.82 -4.11
C CYS A 47 18.10 -4.20 -4.76
N HIS A 48 18.14 -4.27 -6.09
CA HIS A 48 17.84 -5.51 -6.82
C HIS A 48 19.05 -6.41 -7.10
N GLY A 49 20.26 -6.02 -6.71
CA GLY A 49 21.50 -6.79 -6.96
C GLY A 49 22.09 -6.54 -8.35
N GLU A 50 23.34 -6.92 -8.56
CA GLU A 50 23.96 -6.87 -9.90
C GLU A 50 23.39 -7.96 -10.81
N ASP A 51 23.07 -9.12 -10.24
CA ASP A 51 22.55 -10.30 -10.94
C ASP A 51 21.01 -10.34 -11.00
N GLY A 52 20.32 -9.29 -10.52
CA GLY A 52 18.86 -9.24 -10.52
C GLY A 52 18.17 -10.15 -9.50
N ASP A 53 18.93 -10.71 -8.55
CA ASP A 53 18.49 -11.70 -7.55
C ASP A 53 17.78 -11.08 -6.33
N GLY A 54 17.66 -9.76 -6.27
CA GLY A 54 17.06 -9.06 -5.12
C GLY A 54 17.97 -8.99 -3.89
N LEU A 55 19.25 -9.34 -4.00
CA LEU A 55 20.24 -9.35 -2.90
C LEU A 55 21.16 -8.11 -2.94
N GLY A 56 20.62 -6.95 -3.31
CA GLY A 56 21.36 -5.70 -3.27
C GLY A 56 21.78 -5.28 -1.85
N PRO A 57 22.77 -4.39 -1.69
CA PRO A 57 23.25 -3.94 -0.37
C PRO A 57 22.18 -3.33 0.55
N ALA A 58 21.03 -2.90 0.02
CA ALA A 58 19.94 -2.35 0.80
C ALA A 58 18.98 -3.42 1.38
N THR A 59 19.02 -4.67 0.90
CA THR A 59 17.96 -5.69 1.13
C THR A 59 17.64 -5.94 2.60
N GLU A 60 18.63 -6.00 3.49
CA GLU A 60 18.42 -6.24 4.93
C GLU A 60 17.58 -5.16 5.63
N ARG A 61 17.42 -3.98 5.01
CA ARG A 61 16.66 -2.84 5.57
C ARG A 61 15.33 -2.60 4.87
N LEU A 62 14.92 -3.49 3.97
CA LEU A 62 13.73 -3.33 3.15
C LEU A 62 12.70 -4.41 3.45
N ASN A 63 11.47 -3.99 3.76
CA ASN A 63 10.33 -4.87 3.87
C ASN A 63 9.17 -4.32 3.01
N PRO A 64 8.67 -5.05 2.00
CA PRO A 64 9.15 -6.37 1.55
C PRO A 64 10.57 -6.32 0.96
N PRO A 65 11.26 -7.47 0.87
CA PRO A 65 12.52 -7.55 0.14
C PRO A 65 12.31 -7.19 -1.34
N PRO A 66 13.35 -6.65 -2.01
CA PRO A 66 13.34 -6.42 -3.45
C PRO A 66 12.99 -7.67 -4.25
N ARG A 67 12.46 -7.46 -5.46
CA ARG A 67 12.10 -8.58 -6.35
C ARG A 67 13.36 -9.23 -6.90
N ASP A 68 13.42 -10.56 -6.74
CA ASP A 68 14.27 -11.45 -7.52
C ASP A 68 13.67 -11.63 -8.92
N PHE A 69 14.31 -11.05 -9.92
CA PHE A 69 13.91 -11.11 -11.32
C PHE A 69 14.32 -12.43 -11.98
N THR A 70 15.30 -13.16 -11.44
CA THR A 70 15.81 -14.43 -12.01
C THR A 70 14.77 -15.55 -11.97
N LEU A 71 13.80 -15.45 -11.06
CA LEU A 71 12.70 -16.41 -10.93
C LEU A 71 11.61 -16.24 -12.00
N GLY A 72 11.58 -15.11 -12.73
CA GLY A 72 10.49 -14.77 -13.64
C GLY A 72 9.12 -14.61 -12.95
N GLN A 73 9.08 -14.58 -11.62
CA GLN A 73 7.84 -14.53 -10.85
C GLN A 73 7.44 -13.10 -10.48
N TYR A 74 6.51 -12.53 -11.25
CA TYR A 74 5.98 -11.19 -11.01
C TYR A 74 4.67 -11.22 -10.21
N LYS A 75 4.65 -10.47 -9.10
CA LYS A 75 3.50 -10.41 -8.17
C LYS A 75 2.32 -9.61 -8.73
N ILE A 76 2.62 -8.60 -9.54
CA ILE A 76 1.64 -7.69 -10.15
C ILE A 76 1.67 -7.92 -11.65
N LYS A 77 0.77 -8.78 -12.14
CA LYS A 77 0.65 -9.16 -13.56
C LYS A 77 -0.82 -9.28 -13.98
N THR A 78 -1.13 -8.96 -15.23
CA THR A 78 -2.47 -9.08 -15.83
C THR A 78 -2.58 -10.27 -16.78
N THR A 79 -1.53 -11.11 -16.83
CA THR A 79 -1.48 -12.39 -17.52
C THR A 79 -2.16 -13.50 -16.71
N GLY A 80 -2.40 -14.65 -17.37
CA GLY A 80 -3.01 -15.85 -16.75
C GLY A 80 -2.32 -16.26 -15.45
N PHE A 81 -3.05 -16.94 -14.56
CA PHE A 81 -2.51 -17.31 -13.24
C PHE A 81 -1.30 -18.26 -13.35
N ASP A 82 -1.35 -19.16 -14.34
CA ASP A 82 -0.35 -20.15 -14.70
C ASP A 82 0.74 -19.63 -15.67
N ASP A 83 0.55 -18.45 -16.25
CA ASP A 83 1.52 -17.84 -17.16
C ASP A 83 2.58 -17.04 -16.40
N ILE A 84 3.84 -17.47 -16.45
CA ILE A 84 4.94 -16.79 -15.76
C ILE A 84 5.37 -15.49 -16.45
N VAL A 85 5.06 -15.32 -17.74
CA VAL A 85 5.47 -14.15 -18.52
C VAL A 85 4.58 -12.97 -18.11
N PRO A 86 5.15 -11.83 -17.65
CA PRO A 86 4.37 -10.63 -17.38
C PRO A 86 4.04 -9.89 -18.70
N ASN A 87 2.99 -9.06 -18.70
CA ASN A 87 2.85 -8.06 -19.76
C ASN A 87 3.89 -6.96 -19.55
N ASP A 88 4.52 -6.48 -20.62
CA ASP A 88 5.45 -5.36 -20.54
C ASP A 88 4.79 -4.12 -19.92
N ASP A 89 3.50 -3.89 -20.18
CA ASP A 89 2.74 -2.78 -19.58
C ASP A 89 2.55 -2.92 -18.06
N ASP A 90 2.54 -4.15 -17.52
CA ASP A 90 2.52 -4.34 -16.06
C ASP A 90 3.84 -3.87 -15.46
N LEU A 91 4.97 -4.25 -16.08
CA LEU A 91 6.31 -3.84 -15.64
C LEU A 91 6.51 -2.34 -15.80
N PHE A 92 6.06 -1.78 -16.93
CA PHE A 92 6.09 -0.35 -17.20
C PHE A 92 5.39 0.42 -16.11
N ARG A 93 4.15 0.04 -15.78
CA ARG A 93 3.37 0.69 -14.72
C ARG A 93 4.11 0.66 -13.37
N MET A 94 4.67 -0.48 -12.98
CA MET A 94 5.38 -0.62 -11.70
C MET A 94 6.67 0.20 -11.63
N ILE A 95 7.39 0.35 -12.75
CA ILE A 95 8.61 1.17 -12.81
C ILE A 95 8.24 2.66 -12.85
N ASN A 96 7.25 3.03 -13.65
CA ASN A 96 6.81 4.41 -13.82
C ASN A 96 6.24 5.00 -12.53
N ASP A 97 5.26 4.30 -11.94
CA ASP A 97 4.51 4.78 -10.78
C ASP A 97 5.15 4.38 -9.45
N GLY A 98 6.02 3.36 -9.48
CA GLY A 98 6.57 2.72 -8.30
C GLY A 98 5.61 1.67 -7.72
N MET A 99 5.90 1.21 -6.50
CA MET A 99 5.03 0.27 -5.79
C MET A 99 4.64 0.82 -4.42
N PRO A 100 3.37 1.26 -4.24
CA PRO A 100 2.90 1.79 -2.96
C PRO A 100 3.09 0.83 -1.79
N GLY A 101 3.44 1.39 -0.63
CA GLY A 101 3.73 0.61 0.58
C GLY A 101 4.98 -0.27 0.46
N THR A 102 5.96 0.13 -0.36
CA THR A 102 7.30 -0.46 -0.47
C THR A 102 8.34 0.66 -0.65
N ALA A 103 9.63 0.31 -0.66
CA ALA A 103 10.70 1.25 -0.95
C ALA A 103 10.95 1.49 -2.45
N MET A 104 10.18 0.88 -3.36
CA MET A 104 10.35 1.06 -4.81
C MET A 104 9.69 2.39 -5.25
N PRO A 105 10.47 3.42 -5.59
CA PRO A 105 9.92 4.71 -6.01
C PRO A 105 9.38 4.64 -7.43
N GLY A 106 8.56 5.62 -7.80
CA GLY A 106 8.21 5.88 -9.20
C GLY A 106 9.36 6.56 -9.94
N TRP A 107 9.63 6.11 -11.15
CA TRP A 107 10.70 6.62 -12.01
C TRP A 107 10.21 7.47 -13.19
N GLY A 108 8.90 7.62 -13.38
CA GLY A 108 8.32 8.33 -14.52
C GLY A 108 8.69 9.82 -14.62
N ASP A 109 9.03 10.45 -13.49
CA ASP A 109 9.51 11.84 -13.48
C ASP A 109 11.01 11.97 -13.85
N MET A 110 11.75 10.87 -13.86
CA MET A 110 13.21 10.83 -14.08
C MET A 110 13.62 10.11 -15.35
N LEU A 111 12.84 9.12 -15.80
CA LEU A 111 13.09 8.28 -16.97
C LEU A 111 11.99 8.54 -18.00
N SER A 112 12.37 8.57 -19.28
CA SER A 112 11.39 8.62 -20.36
C SER A 112 10.66 7.28 -20.52
N GLU A 113 9.54 7.26 -21.25
CA GLU A 113 8.86 6.00 -21.55
C GLU A 113 9.78 5.00 -22.28
N GLN A 114 10.65 5.49 -23.17
CA GLN A 114 11.61 4.64 -23.88
C GLN A 114 12.68 4.08 -22.93
N ASP A 115 13.20 4.88 -21.99
CA ASP A 115 14.16 4.41 -20.99
C ASP A 115 13.55 3.27 -20.13
N ILE A 116 12.26 3.38 -19.78
CA ILE A 116 11.56 2.34 -19.04
C ILE A 116 11.37 1.08 -19.91
N ARG A 117 11.05 1.21 -21.20
CA ARG A 117 10.95 0.07 -22.12
C ARG A 117 12.30 -0.63 -22.32
N ASP A 118 13.38 0.14 -22.45
CA ASP A 118 14.75 -0.35 -22.51
C ASP A 118 15.09 -1.15 -21.23
N LEU A 119 14.73 -0.61 -20.06
CA LEU A 119 14.90 -1.28 -18.78
C LEU A 119 14.09 -2.59 -18.70
N ILE A 120 12.84 -2.62 -19.17
CA ILE A 120 12.01 -3.83 -19.21
C ILE A 120 12.66 -4.91 -20.09
N ALA A 121 13.16 -4.54 -21.26
CA ALA A 121 13.87 -5.47 -22.14
C ALA A 121 15.08 -6.10 -21.42
N HIS A 122 15.82 -5.33 -20.63
CA HIS A 122 16.91 -5.85 -19.80
C HIS A 122 16.41 -6.76 -18.67
N LEU A 123 15.34 -6.39 -17.95
CA LEU A 123 14.81 -7.18 -16.84
C LEU A 123 14.36 -8.58 -17.28
N LYS A 124 13.84 -8.73 -18.50
CA LYS A 124 13.42 -10.02 -19.05
C LYS A 124 14.60 -10.99 -19.26
N ILE A 125 15.83 -10.48 -19.43
CA ILE A 125 17.04 -11.30 -19.60
C ILE A 125 17.34 -12.14 -18.36
N PHE A 126 17.13 -11.59 -17.16
CA PHE A 126 17.44 -12.30 -15.91
C PHE A 126 16.75 -13.66 -15.78
N ALA A 127 15.56 -13.81 -16.37
CA ALA A 127 14.78 -15.05 -16.37
C ALA A 127 14.72 -15.74 -17.74
N GLY A 128 15.43 -15.24 -18.76
CA GLY A 128 15.38 -15.78 -20.13
C GLY A 128 14.01 -15.64 -20.80
N LEU A 129 13.34 -14.51 -20.62
CA LEU A 129 11.98 -14.25 -21.12
C LEU A 129 11.94 -13.31 -22.35
N GLU A 130 13.07 -12.99 -22.96
CA GLU A 130 13.23 -11.92 -23.96
C GLU A 130 12.34 -12.13 -25.18
N GLU A 131 12.24 -13.36 -25.65
CA GLU A 131 11.45 -13.75 -26.83
C GLU A 131 10.05 -14.28 -26.46
N GLU A 132 9.76 -14.38 -25.17
CA GLU A 132 8.50 -14.91 -24.67
C GLU A 132 7.41 -13.85 -24.67
N VAL A 133 6.21 -14.27 -25.09
CA VAL A 133 4.99 -13.47 -25.07
C VAL A 133 3.94 -14.13 -24.19
N PRO A 134 3.17 -13.35 -23.42
CA PRO A 134 2.07 -13.90 -22.65
C PRO A 134 1.08 -14.68 -23.52
N SER A 135 0.83 -15.91 -23.10
CA SER A 135 -0.07 -16.87 -23.72
C SER A 135 -1.54 -16.60 -23.39
N GLU A 136 -1.81 -16.14 -22.16
CA GLU A 136 -3.15 -15.88 -21.68
C GLU A 136 -3.22 -14.56 -20.90
N GLN A 137 -4.38 -13.92 -20.98
CA GLN A 137 -4.72 -12.70 -20.26
C GLN A 137 -5.81 -13.02 -19.23
N VAL A 138 -5.88 -12.21 -18.18
CA VAL A 138 -6.98 -12.33 -17.22
C VAL A 138 -8.33 -12.12 -17.92
N ASP A 139 -9.20 -13.10 -17.82
CA ASP A 139 -10.60 -12.96 -18.18
C ASP A 139 -11.32 -12.12 -17.13
N TYR A 140 -11.75 -10.92 -17.52
CA TYR A 140 -12.53 -10.02 -16.68
C TYR A 140 -14.05 -10.29 -16.76
N GLY A 141 -14.52 -11.10 -17.71
CA GLY A 141 -15.95 -11.27 -17.98
C GLY A 141 -16.68 -9.93 -18.13
N ALA A 142 -17.95 -9.90 -17.72
CA ALA A 142 -18.69 -8.65 -17.57
C ALA A 142 -18.41 -8.02 -16.20
N GLN A 143 -17.86 -6.79 -16.20
CA GLN A 143 -17.62 -6.07 -14.95
C GLN A 143 -18.94 -5.77 -14.22
N VAL A 144 -19.02 -6.20 -12.97
CA VAL A 144 -20.14 -5.87 -12.09
C VAL A 144 -19.88 -4.52 -11.44
N ALA A 145 -20.77 -3.56 -11.66
CA ALA A 145 -20.71 -2.25 -11.01
C ALA A 145 -20.87 -2.39 -9.49
N SER A 146 -20.17 -1.53 -8.74
CA SER A 146 -20.32 -1.48 -7.29
C SER A 146 -21.74 -1.01 -6.91
N SER A 147 -22.39 -1.78 -6.03
CA SER A 147 -23.70 -1.48 -5.47
C SER A 147 -23.80 -2.09 -4.06
N PRO A 148 -24.74 -1.65 -3.20
CA PRO A 148 -24.97 -2.26 -1.90
C PRO A 148 -25.19 -3.79 -1.99
N GLU A 149 -25.92 -4.25 -3.02
CA GLU A 149 -26.17 -5.67 -3.27
C GLU A 149 -24.89 -6.42 -3.66
N SER A 150 -24.08 -5.84 -4.56
CA SER A 150 -22.79 -6.41 -4.95
C SER A 150 -21.84 -6.52 -3.76
N ILE A 151 -21.77 -5.48 -2.92
CA ILE A 151 -20.93 -5.43 -1.73
C ILE A 151 -21.39 -6.49 -0.72
N ALA A 152 -22.70 -6.63 -0.50
CA ALA A 152 -23.25 -7.65 0.41
C ALA A 152 -22.93 -9.08 -0.07
N LYS A 153 -23.09 -9.37 -1.36
CA LYS A 153 -22.73 -10.67 -1.95
C LYS A 153 -21.22 -10.93 -1.89
N GLY A 154 -20.42 -9.89 -2.15
CA GLY A 154 -18.96 -9.94 -2.02
C GLY A 154 -18.50 -10.25 -0.60
N LYS A 155 -19.13 -9.61 0.39
CA LYS A 155 -18.90 -9.89 1.81
C LYS A 155 -19.21 -11.35 2.14
N GLN A 156 -20.36 -11.86 1.72
CA GLN A 156 -20.70 -13.27 1.94
C GLN A 156 -19.63 -14.21 1.36
N LEU A 157 -19.23 -13.99 0.11
CA LEU A 157 -18.21 -14.80 -0.57
C LEU A 157 -16.83 -14.72 0.09
N PHE A 158 -16.47 -13.56 0.64
CA PHE A 158 -15.21 -13.32 1.34
C PHE A 158 -15.08 -14.17 2.61
N HIS A 159 -16.18 -14.35 3.36
CA HIS A 159 -16.21 -15.15 4.59
C HIS A 159 -16.55 -16.64 4.36
N GLU A 160 -17.15 -16.97 3.23
CA GLU A 160 -17.56 -18.34 2.93
C GLU A 160 -16.36 -19.23 2.55
N GLY A 161 -16.36 -20.46 3.06
CA GLY A 161 -15.44 -21.52 2.63
C GLY A 161 -13.98 -21.27 2.98
N ASP A 162 -13.72 -20.46 4.02
CA ASP A 162 -12.39 -20.05 4.45
C ASP A 162 -11.56 -19.49 3.28
N ARG A 163 -12.20 -18.77 2.33
CA ARG A 163 -11.53 -18.26 1.13
C ARG A 163 -10.59 -17.11 1.46
N CYS A 164 -11.14 -16.00 1.94
CA CYS A 164 -10.40 -14.75 2.11
C CYS A 164 -10.19 -14.41 3.59
N SER A 165 -11.23 -14.50 4.42
CA SER A 165 -11.17 -14.16 5.85
C SER A 165 -10.17 -15.01 6.65
N GLU A 166 -9.92 -16.26 6.23
CA GLU A 166 -8.92 -17.15 6.84
C GLU A 166 -7.52 -16.51 6.90
N CYS A 167 -7.19 -15.66 5.93
CA CYS A 167 -5.91 -14.96 5.84
C CYS A 167 -6.06 -13.46 6.11
N HIS A 168 -7.05 -12.80 5.50
CA HIS A 168 -7.23 -11.36 5.63
C HIS A 168 -7.97 -10.93 6.92
N GLY A 169 -8.43 -11.87 7.73
CA GLY A 169 -9.21 -11.59 8.94
C GLY A 169 -10.66 -11.20 8.64
N GLU A 170 -11.51 -11.20 9.67
CA GLU A 170 -12.95 -10.95 9.52
C GLU A 170 -13.25 -9.55 8.95
N ASN A 171 -12.43 -8.56 9.27
CA ASN A 171 -12.63 -7.18 8.81
C ASN A 171 -11.63 -6.76 7.73
N GLY A 172 -10.91 -7.72 7.13
CA GLY A 172 -9.91 -7.44 6.09
C GLY A 172 -8.63 -6.77 6.62
N LYS A 173 -8.36 -6.76 7.93
CA LYS A 173 -7.20 -6.10 8.53
C LYS A 173 -5.88 -6.85 8.36
N GLY A 174 -5.93 -8.10 7.91
CA GLY A 174 -4.77 -8.98 7.78
C GLY A 174 -4.24 -9.47 9.13
N ASP A 175 -5.12 -9.61 10.11
CA ASP A 175 -4.87 -9.96 11.51
C ASP A 175 -5.24 -11.43 11.83
N ALA A 176 -5.34 -12.27 10.80
CA ALA A 176 -5.54 -13.70 11.00
C ALA A 176 -4.31 -14.36 11.66
N VAL A 177 -4.56 -15.40 12.47
CA VAL A 177 -3.53 -16.10 13.26
C VAL A 177 -2.56 -16.92 12.40
N LYS A 178 -2.95 -17.18 11.15
CA LYS A 178 -2.21 -18.07 10.26
C LYS A 178 -0.86 -17.44 9.89
N GLY A 179 0.22 -18.11 10.26
CA GLY A 179 1.57 -17.67 9.94
C GLY A 179 1.92 -17.94 8.48
N LEU A 180 1.67 -16.96 7.61
CA LEU A 180 1.92 -17.13 6.18
C LEU A 180 3.39 -16.93 5.82
N LYS A 181 3.86 -17.64 4.81
CA LYS A 181 5.23 -17.54 4.29
C LYS A 181 5.22 -17.43 2.77
N ASP A 182 6.23 -16.77 2.23
CA ASP A 182 6.51 -16.86 0.80
C ASP A 182 7.24 -18.16 0.46
N ASP A 183 7.48 -18.38 -0.84
CA ASP A 183 8.16 -19.58 -1.35
C ASP A 183 9.62 -19.69 -0.87
N SER A 184 10.21 -18.57 -0.44
CA SER A 184 11.54 -18.50 0.17
C SER A 184 11.52 -18.73 1.69
N GLY A 185 10.33 -18.92 2.28
CA GLY A 185 10.14 -19.20 3.69
C GLY A 185 10.10 -17.97 4.61
N PHE A 186 10.17 -16.76 4.06
CA PHE A 186 10.05 -15.52 4.82
C PHE A 186 8.60 -15.29 5.23
N ARG A 187 8.40 -14.75 6.43
CA ARG A 187 7.06 -14.36 6.89
C ARG A 187 6.43 -13.38 5.90
N THR A 188 5.17 -13.60 5.58
CA THR A 188 4.35 -12.62 4.88
C THR A 188 3.11 -12.28 5.70
N TRP A 189 2.71 -11.02 5.62
CA TRP A 189 1.47 -10.53 6.22
C TRP A 189 0.47 -10.21 5.11
N PRO A 190 -0.76 -10.75 5.19
CA PRO A 190 -1.87 -10.26 4.40
C PRO A 190 -2.00 -8.76 4.59
N ARG A 191 -2.23 -8.06 3.49
CA ARG A 191 -2.34 -6.62 3.52
C ARG A 191 -3.58 -6.20 4.30
N ASN A 192 -3.48 -5.08 5.02
CA ASN A 192 -4.65 -4.46 5.61
C ASN A 192 -5.49 -3.82 4.48
N LEU A 193 -6.57 -4.50 4.11
CA LEU A 193 -7.46 -4.11 3.02
C LEU A 193 -8.25 -2.83 3.34
N THR A 194 -8.30 -2.41 4.60
CA THR A 194 -8.92 -1.13 4.99
C THR A 194 -8.02 0.07 4.69
N LYS A 195 -6.73 -0.15 4.39
CA LYS A 195 -5.75 0.90 4.12
C LYS A 195 -5.41 0.94 2.62
N PRO A 196 -6.12 1.72 1.79
CA PRO A 196 -5.97 1.68 0.33
C PRO A 196 -4.57 2.02 -0.17
N TRP A 197 -3.83 2.89 0.53
CA TRP A 197 -2.44 3.26 0.21
C TRP A 197 -1.44 2.11 0.37
N THR A 198 -1.86 1.03 1.03
CA THR A 198 -1.03 -0.15 1.10
C THR A 198 -1.14 -0.96 -0.19
N PHE A 199 -2.15 -0.87 -1.04
CA PHE A 199 -2.22 -1.79 -2.20
C PHE A 199 -1.03 -1.59 -3.17
N ARG A 200 -0.28 -2.66 -3.47
CA ARG A 200 0.97 -2.58 -4.28
C ARG A 200 0.76 -2.22 -5.75
N ALA A 201 -0.44 -2.43 -6.27
CA ALA A 201 -0.83 -2.00 -7.62
C ALA A 201 -1.75 -0.78 -7.50
N SER A 202 -3.00 -1.01 -7.13
CA SER A 202 -3.94 0.02 -6.71
C SER A 202 -5.06 -0.62 -5.89
N ASN A 203 -5.89 0.20 -5.24
CA ASN A 203 -7.12 -0.27 -4.61
C ASN A 203 -8.32 -0.30 -5.60
N ASP A 204 -8.11 -0.07 -6.90
CA ASP A 204 -9.18 -0.12 -7.89
C ASP A 204 -9.80 -1.52 -7.95
N ALA A 205 -11.12 -1.59 -8.12
CA ALA A 205 -11.84 -2.86 -8.16
C ALA A 205 -11.29 -3.79 -9.27
N LYS A 206 -10.82 -3.24 -10.40
CA LYS A 206 -10.22 -4.03 -11.47
C LYS A 206 -8.87 -4.62 -11.05
N ASP A 207 -7.98 -3.86 -10.43
CA ASP A 207 -6.69 -4.39 -9.95
C ASP A 207 -6.88 -5.42 -8.82
N ILE A 208 -7.86 -5.20 -7.94
CA ILE A 208 -8.25 -6.16 -6.90
C ILE A 208 -8.77 -7.44 -7.57
N TYR A 209 -9.67 -7.31 -8.55
CA TYR A 209 -10.17 -8.44 -9.34
C TYR A 209 -9.01 -9.22 -9.96
N THR A 210 -8.03 -8.53 -10.57
CA THR A 210 -6.86 -9.17 -11.16
C THR A 210 -6.10 -9.98 -10.11
N ARG A 211 -5.83 -9.43 -8.91
CA ARG A 211 -5.15 -10.18 -7.84
C ARG A 211 -5.91 -11.41 -7.37
N ILE A 212 -7.24 -11.32 -7.25
CA ILE A 212 -8.10 -12.47 -6.90
C ILE A 212 -8.03 -13.52 -8.02
N SER A 213 -7.96 -13.09 -9.27
CA SER A 213 -7.97 -13.94 -10.46
C SER A 213 -6.65 -14.64 -10.71
N THR A 214 -5.53 -13.95 -10.50
CA THR A 214 -4.18 -14.50 -10.77
C THR A 214 -3.55 -15.11 -9.54
N GLY A 215 -4.04 -14.76 -8.35
CA GLY A 215 -3.25 -14.91 -7.12
C GLY A 215 -2.05 -13.96 -7.10
N ILE A 216 -1.16 -14.18 -6.13
CA ILE A 216 0.09 -13.44 -6.01
C ILE A 216 1.25 -14.44 -6.00
N ALA A 217 1.99 -14.50 -7.11
CA ALA A 217 3.11 -15.42 -7.28
C ALA A 217 4.14 -15.31 -6.16
N GLY A 218 4.71 -16.45 -5.75
CA GLY A 218 5.63 -16.52 -4.63
C GLY A 218 4.99 -16.25 -3.27
N THR A 219 3.67 -16.39 -3.13
CA THR A 219 2.97 -16.23 -1.84
C THR A 219 1.85 -17.25 -1.70
N GLN A 220 1.28 -17.35 -0.49
CA GLN A 220 0.14 -18.21 -0.22
C GLN A 220 -1.22 -17.63 -0.63
N MET A 221 -1.27 -16.50 -1.37
CA MET A 221 -2.51 -15.97 -1.94
C MET A 221 -2.77 -16.67 -3.29
N PRO A 222 -3.68 -17.66 -3.36
CA PRO A 222 -3.87 -18.47 -4.55
C PRO A 222 -4.66 -17.72 -5.61
N SER A 223 -4.69 -18.28 -6.82
CA SER A 223 -5.70 -17.93 -7.81
C SER A 223 -7.06 -18.48 -7.42
N PHE A 224 -8.09 -17.63 -7.49
CA PHE A 224 -9.50 -18.03 -7.40
C PHE A 224 -10.13 -18.23 -8.78
N ALA A 225 -9.37 -18.08 -9.86
CA ALA A 225 -9.79 -18.46 -11.21
C ALA A 225 -9.39 -19.89 -11.60
N ASP A 226 -8.50 -20.52 -10.81
CA ASP A 226 -7.99 -21.87 -11.09
C ASP A 226 -9.13 -22.90 -11.22
N PRO A 227 -9.32 -23.53 -12.40
CA PRO A 227 -10.40 -24.49 -12.64
C PRO A 227 -10.30 -25.76 -11.80
N VAL A 228 -9.11 -26.11 -11.27
CA VAL A 228 -8.96 -27.30 -10.41
C VAL A 228 -9.15 -27.00 -8.93
N SER A 229 -9.24 -25.72 -8.55
CA SER A 229 -9.43 -25.30 -7.17
C SER A 229 -10.86 -25.53 -6.69
N LYS A 230 -11.01 -26.16 -5.52
CA LYS A 230 -12.32 -26.26 -4.84
C LYS A 230 -12.82 -24.92 -4.29
N LYS A 231 -11.93 -23.92 -4.18
CA LYS A 231 -12.25 -22.57 -3.71
C LYS A 231 -12.50 -21.59 -4.86
N LYS A 232 -12.51 -22.04 -6.12
CA LYS A 232 -12.75 -21.23 -7.32
C LYS A 232 -13.97 -20.32 -7.19
N LEU A 233 -13.89 -19.15 -7.81
CA LEU A 233 -14.96 -18.18 -7.99
C LEU A 233 -15.18 -17.89 -9.48
N GLU A 234 -16.43 -17.85 -9.90
CA GLU A 234 -16.79 -17.42 -11.25
C GLU A 234 -16.50 -15.92 -11.47
N PRO A 235 -16.35 -15.43 -12.72
CA PRO A 235 -16.01 -14.03 -12.98
C PRO A 235 -16.91 -13.02 -12.26
N GLU A 236 -18.22 -13.23 -12.25
CA GLU A 236 -19.17 -12.34 -11.54
C GLU A 236 -18.92 -12.32 -10.02
N GLU A 237 -18.63 -13.49 -9.42
CA GLU A 237 -18.36 -13.63 -8.00
C GLU A 237 -17.06 -12.92 -7.58
N ARG A 238 -16.01 -13.02 -8.42
CA ARG A 238 -14.76 -12.29 -8.21
C ARG A 238 -14.96 -10.78 -8.24
N TRP A 239 -15.85 -10.26 -9.08
CA TRP A 239 -16.20 -8.83 -9.08
C TRP A 239 -16.95 -8.41 -7.81
N HIS A 240 -17.87 -9.24 -7.31
CA HIS A 240 -18.53 -8.95 -6.04
C HIS A 240 -17.52 -8.86 -4.89
N VAL A 241 -16.59 -9.81 -4.79
CA VAL A 241 -15.52 -9.78 -3.79
C VAL A 241 -14.64 -8.56 -3.98
N ALA A 242 -14.25 -8.21 -5.21
CA ALA A 242 -13.45 -7.02 -5.48
C ALA A 242 -14.15 -5.72 -5.04
N ASN A 243 -15.45 -5.59 -5.31
CA ASN A 243 -16.26 -4.45 -4.86
C ASN A 243 -16.37 -4.39 -3.34
N TYR A 244 -16.52 -5.55 -2.66
CA TYR A 244 -16.50 -5.60 -1.21
C TYR A 244 -15.14 -5.16 -0.64
N VAL A 245 -14.04 -5.70 -1.14
CA VAL A 245 -12.68 -5.34 -0.70
C VAL A 245 -12.41 -3.84 -0.93
N ASN A 246 -12.78 -3.31 -2.10
CA ASN A 246 -12.67 -1.87 -2.38
C ASN A 246 -13.50 -1.03 -1.38
N SER A 247 -14.68 -1.50 -0.98
CA SER A 247 -15.55 -0.80 -0.01
C SER A 247 -15.01 -0.74 1.42
N LEU A 248 -14.00 -1.56 1.76
CA LEU A 248 -13.35 -1.53 3.08
C LEU A 248 -12.41 -0.34 3.26
N ALA A 249 -12.06 0.35 2.17
CA ALA A 249 -11.07 1.42 2.17
C ALA A 249 -11.50 2.61 3.06
N LYS A 250 -10.68 2.90 4.08
CA LYS A 250 -10.79 4.10 4.92
C LYS A 250 -10.06 5.28 4.27
N VAL A 251 -10.75 5.96 3.36
CA VAL A 251 -10.17 7.06 2.57
C VAL A 251 -10.01 8.36 3.35
N GLU A 252 -10.70 8.48 4.48
CA GLU A 252 -10.65 9.60 5.41
C GLU A 252 -9.43 9.56 6.34
N GLU A 253 -8.83 8.38 6.56
CA GLU A 253 -7.65 8.17 7.40
C GLU A 253 -6.34 8.11 6.59
N VAL A 254 -6.36 8.57 5.33
CA VAL A 254 -5.18 8.60 4.47
C VAL A 254 -4.18 9.64 4.99
N VAL A 255 -2.91 9.26 5.06
CA VAL A 255 -1.83 10.21 5.39
C VAL A 255 -1.69 11.25 4.28
N ARG A 256 -1.77 12.52 4.67
CA ARG A 256 -1.59 13.68 3.80
C ARG A 256 -0.29 14.38 4.19
N PRO A 257 0.75 14.43 3.33
CA PRO A 257 2.05 15.00 3.69
C PRO A 257 1.99 16.46 4.17
N GLU A 258 1.00 17.22 3.71
CA GLU A 258 0.73 18.60 4.13
C GLU A 258 0.17 18.70 5.56
N ASN A 259 -0.43 17.63 6.08
CA ASN A 259 -1.02 17.61 7.41
C ASN A 259 0.04 17.32 8.47
N THR A 260 0.54 18.39 9.10
CA THR A 260 1.53 18.33 10.19
C THR A 260 0.95 18.73 11.55
N VAL A 261 -0.35 19.00 11.61
CA VAL A 261 -1.05 19.53 12.79
C VAL A 261 -2.31 18.73 13.04
N VAL A 262 -2.46 18.22 14.27
CA VAL A 262 -3.71 17.61 14.74
C VAL A 262 -4.73 18.73 14.99
N LYS A 263 -5.86 18.67 14.30
CA LYS A 263 -6.96 19.64 14.49
C LYS A 263 -7.89 19.15 15.59
N ALA A 264 -7.98 19.91 16.67
CA ALA A 264 -8.92 19.61 17.75
C ALA A 264 -10.27 20.29 17.48
N GLY A 265 -11.36 19.52 17.54
CA GLY A 265 -12.73 20.04 17.43
C GLY A 265 -13.26 20.51 18.78
N LYS A 266 -13.98 21.64 18.82
CA LYS A 266 -14.66 22.06 20.06
C LYS A 266 -15.92 21.21 20.25
N LEU A 267 -16.12 20.68 21.45
CA LEU A 267 -17.34 20.01 21.88
C LEU A 267 -17.95 20.77 23.06
N GLU A 268 -19.27 20.97 23.02
CA GLU A 268 -20.00 21.57 24.14
C GLU A 268 -20.39 20.46 25.14
N GLY A 269 -20.01 20.63 26.41
CA GLY A 269 -20.23 19.65 27.48
C GLY A 269 -19.07 18.67 27.66
N ASP A 270 -19.42 17.47 28.14
CA ASP A 270 -18.43 16.45 28.52
C ASP A 270 -17.70 15.88 27.29
N LEU A 271 -16.42 15.57 27.46
CA LEU A 271 -15.61 14.91 26.44
C LEU A 271 -15.81 13.38 26.45
N PRO A 272 -15.39 12.68 25.38
CA PRO A 272 -15.41 11.22 25.36
C PRO A 272 -14.40 10.62 26.34
N GLU A 273 -14.83 9.63 27.12
CA GLU A 273 -13.97 8.89 28.05
C GLU A 273 -13.57 7.50 27.51
N ALA A 274 -14.25 7.02 26.48
CA ALA A 274 -14.03 5.70 25.88
C ALA A 274 -13.62 5.80 24.40
N PRO A 275 -12.78 4.88 23.89
CA PRO A 275 -12.36 4.89 22.48
C PRO A 275 -13.49 4.65 21.48
N ASP A 276 -14.56 3.95 21.88
CA ASP A 276 -15.71 3.59 21.04
C ASP A 276 -16.87 4.60 21.13
N ASP A 277 -16.66 5.73 21.82
CA ASP A 277 -17.66 6.77 21.96
C ASP A 277 -18.01 7.42 20.60
N GLU A 278 -19.30 7.46 20.30
CA GLU A 278 -19.84 8.00 19.06
C GLU A 278 -19.49 9.48 18.81
N ARG A 279 -19.20 10.25 19.87
CA ARG A 279 -18.78 11.66 19.77
C ARG A 279 -17.50 11.83 18.95
N TRP A 280 -16.62 10.82 18.89
CA TRP A 280 -15.41 10.84 18.05
C TRP A 280 -15.70 11.01 16.56
N LYS A 281 -16.90 10.66 16.09
CA LYS A 281 -17.32 10.86 14.69
C LYS A 281 -17.36 12.33 14.28
N SER A 282 -17.44 13.26 15.25
CA SER A 282 -17.40 14.70 14.99
C SER A 282 -15.97 15.26 14.87
N ALA A 283 -14.96 14.52 15.31
CA ALA A 283 -13.56 14.94 15.27
C ALA A 283 -12.93 14.66 13.91
N GLU A 284 -12.13 15.58 13.37
CA GLU A 284 -11.39 15.38 12.12
C GLU A 284 -10.20 14.42 12.36
N PRO A 285 -10.06 13.32 11.59
CA PRO A 285 -8.90 12.44 11.70
C PRO A 285 -7.67 13.13 11.11
N THR A 286 -6.54 13.02 11.82
CA THR A 286 -5.23 13.39 11.29
C THR A 286 -4.31 12.18 11.37
N SER A 287 -3.92 11.64 10.22
CA SER A 287 -3.10 10.43 10.13
C SER A 287 -1.66 10.75 9.73
N PHE A 288 -0.71 10.07 10.37
CA PHE A 288 0.72 10.24 10.16
C PHE A 288 1.38 8.90 9.85
N PHE A 289 2.41 8.91 8.99
CA PHE A 289 3.29 7.76 8.85
C PHE A 289 4.16 7.60 10.10
N LEU A 290 4.28 6.36 10.55
CA LEU A 290 5.22 5.99 11.59
C LEU A 290 6.59 5.73 10.98
N VAL A 291 7.63 6.16 11.69
CA VAL A 291 9.01 5.86 11.35
C VAL A 291 9.68 5.17 12.54
N PRO A 292 10.67 4.28 12.29
CA PRO A 292 11.40 3.65 13.36
C PRO A 292 12.04 4.68 14.28
N GLN A 293 11.81 4.53 15.59
CA GLN A 293 12.36 5.39 16.62
C GLN A 293 13.90 5.42 16.56
N ILE A 294 14.49 6.53 17.02
CA ILE A 294 15.95 6.78 16.95
C ILE A 294 16.57 7.00 18.34
N ILE A 295 15.80 6.82 19.40
CA ILE A 295 16.17 7.15 20.79
C ILE A 295 16.65 5.93 21.59
N ALA A 296 16.44 4.72 21.08
CA ALA A 296 16.91 3.47 21.67
C ALA A 296 17.44 2.52 20.58
N ALA A 297 18.42 1.70 20.92
CA ALA A 297 18.88 0.60 20.08
C ALA A 297 18.19 -0.72 20.49
N GLU A 298 17.93 -1.66 19.58
CA GLU A 298 18.16 -1.60 18.12
C GLU A 298 17.03 -0.90 17.37
N ARG A 299 17.35 -0.32 16.20
CA ARG A 299 16.37 0.36 15.36
C ARG A 299 15.63 -0.66 14.51
N HIS A 300 14.31 -0.76 14.69
CA HIS A 300 13.48 -1.69 13.94
C HIS A 300 13.05 -1.11 12.58
N PHE A 301 13.76 -1.45 11.49
CA PHE A 301 13.56 -0.86 10.17
C PHE A 301 12.33 -1.36 9.40
N THR A 302 11.69 -2.42 9.87
CA THR A 302 10.63 -3.12 9.13
C THR A 302 9.32 -3.23 9.91
N PRO A 303 8.81 -2.14 10.52
CA PRO A 303 7.62 -2.19 11.36
C PRO A 303 6.40 -2.64 10.57
N SER A 304 5.56 -3.45 11.20
CA SER A 304 4.29 -3.91 10.65
C SER A 304 3.17 -2.85 10.73
N ASN A 305 3.34 -1.87 11.62
CA ASN A 305 2.46 -0.72 11.81
C ASN A 305 3.04 0.48 11.04
N ASP A 306 2.28 0.99 10.07
CA ASP A 306 2.72 2.01 9.12
C ASP A 306 2.19 3.42 9.44
N THR A 307 1.06 3.50 10.14
CA THR A 307 0.38 4.77 10.42
C THR A 307 -0.22 4.83 11.81
N ILE A 308 -0.37 6.04 12.32
CA ILE A 308 -1.22 6.37 13.46
C ILE A 308 -2.23 7.44 13.06
N THR A 309 -3.48 7.28 13.46
CA THR A 309 -4.55 8.27 13.29
C THR A 309 -4.85 8.90 14.63
N VAL A 310 -4.89 10.24 14.66
CA VAL A 310 -5.21 11.01 15.86
C VAL A 310 -6.47 11.83 15.61
N ARG A 311 -7.40 11.76 16.56
CA ARG A 311 -8.55 12.65 16.67
C ARG A 311 -8.46 13.39 17.99
N ALA A 312 -8.85 14.66 18.01
CA ALA A 312 -8.83 15.46 19.23
C ALA A 312 -10.13 16.25 19.37
N LEU A 313 -10.65 16.27 20.60
CA LEU A 313 -11.78 17.09 21.00
C LEU A 313 -11.42 17.87 22.26
N TYR A 314 -11.94 19.08 22.39
CA TYR A 314 -11.70 19.91 23.56
C TYR A 314 -12.95 20.69 23.95
N ASN A 315 -13.07 21.02 25.24
CA ASN A 315 -14.04 21.97 25.76
C ASN A 315 -13.29 23.11 26.46
N ASP A 316 -13.96 23.89 27.30
CA ASP A 316 -13.33 25.05 27.95
C ASP A 316 -12.36 24.65 29.11
N GLU A 317 -12.38 23.38 29.55
CA GLU A 317 -11.62 22.88 30.71
C GLU A 317 -10.64 21.74 30.35
N GLU A 318 -10.95 20.94 29.35
CA GLU A 318 -10.31 19.65 29.06
C GLU A 318 -10.01 19.46 27.57
N VAL A 319 -9.12 18.52 27.28
CA VAL A 319 -8.83 18.01 25.94
C VAL A 319 -8.72 16.49 25.99
N ALA A 320 -9.32 15.83 25.01
CA ALA A 320 -9.29 14.39 24.82
C ALA A 320 -8.66 14.05 23.48
N PHE A 321 -7.89 12.96 23.46
CA PHE A 321 -7.25 12.43 22.26
C PHE A 321 -7.65 10.98 22.06
N LEU A 322 -8.06 10.62 20.85
CA LEU A 322 -8.21 9.25 20.39
C LEU A 322 -7.06 8.95 19.44
N LEU A 323 -6.29 7.91 19.76
CA LEU A 323 -5.15 7.45 18.98
C LEU A 323 -5.44 6.03 18.50
N GLU A 324 -5.36 5.84 17.19
CA GLU A 324 -5.71 4.59 16.53
C GLU A 324 -4.54 4.11 15.67
N TRP A 325 -4.12 2.86 15.85
CA TRP A 325 -3.15 2.17 15.00
C TRP A 325 -3.59 0.72 14.79
N ASP A 326 -3.13 0.09 13.72
CA ASP A 326 -3.47 -1.31 13.42
C ASP A 326 -2.35 -2.23 13.89
N ASP A 327 -2.38 -2.59 15.18
CA ASP A 327 -1.55 -3.68 15.70
C ASP A 327 -2.25 -5.04 15.53
N ARG A 328 -1.68 -5.90 14.70
CA ARG A 328 -2.17 -7.25 14.42
C ARG A 328 -1.98 -8.22 15.60
N THR A 329 -0.98 -7.96 16.43
CA THR A 329 -0.61 -8.80 17.57
C THR A 329 -1.28 -8.34 18.86
N LYS A 330 -1.76 -7.09 18.90
CA LYS A 330 -2.18 -6.36 20.11
C LYS A 330 -1.08 -6.20 21.16
N SER A 331 0.16 -6.62 20.86
CA SER A 331 1.36 -6.40 21.67
C SER A 331 1.08 -6.58 23.16
N THR A 332 0.51 -7.75 23.51
CA THR A 332 0.13 -8.11 24.88
C THR A 332 1.07 -9.20 25.40
N PRO A 333 2.18 -8.86 26.07
CA PRO A 333 3.12 -9.84 26.61
C PRO A 333 2.44 -10.88 27.49
N GLY A 334 2.80 -12.15 27.30
CA GLY A 334 2.19 -13.29 27.98
C GLY A 334 0.89 -13.80 27.37
N ASP A 335 0.38 -13.18 26.30
CA ASP A 335 -0.74 -13.72 25.53
C ASP A 335 -0.22 -14.71 24.47
N GLU A 336 -0.57 -15.99 24.61
CA GLU A 336 -0.09 -17.06 23.72
C GLU A 336 -0.41 -16.80 22.24
N LYS A 337 -1.54 -16.14 21.95
CA LYS A 337 -1.96 -15.86 20.59
C LYS A 337 -1.14 -14.72 20.00
N ALA A 338 -0.91 -13.63 20.74
CA ALA A 338 -0.06 -12.53 20.34
C ALA A 338 1.37 -13.04 20.05
N GLU A 339 1.95 -13.79 20.98
CA GLU A 339 3.31 -14.34 20.86
C GLU A 339 3.45 -15.31 19.69
N LYS A 340 2.42 -16.11 19.40
CA LYS A 340 2.43 -17.04 18.27
C LYS A 340 2.42 -16.32 16.91
N ILE A 341 1.80 -15.16 16.83
CA ILE A 341 1.63 -14.44 15.56
C ILE A 341 2.77 -13.44 15.35
N ALA A 342 3.39 -12.94 16.41
CA ALA A 342 4.50 -12.01 16.36
C ALA A 342 5.75 -12.57 15.68
N ASP A 343 6.48 -11.68 14.99
CA ASP A 343 7.73 -12.04 14.30
C ASP A 343 8.92 -12.08 15.27
N GLU A 344 8.83 -11.32 16.36
CA GLU A 344 9.84 -11.19 17.42
C GLU A 344 9.16 -11.20 18.80
N ASN A 345 9.94 -11.12 19.88
CA ASN A 345 9.39 -10.97 21.22
C ASN A 345 8.56 -9.69 21.32
N ILE A 346 7.32 -9.81 21.77
CA ILE A 346 6.42 -8.66 21.91
C ILE A 346 6.76 -7.85 23.17
N ALA A 347 6.83 -6.53 23.00
CA ALA A 347 6.73 -5.59 24.10
C ALA A 347 5.27 -5.16 24.25
N GLU A 348 4.93 -4.53 25.37
CA GLU A 348 3.64 -3.83 25.48
C GLU A 348 3.60 -2.63 24.52
N ASP A 349 2.42 -2.37 23.93
CA ASP A 349 2.20 -1.13 23.19
C ASP A 349 2.36 0.05 24.15
N ALA A 350 3.02 1.11 23.69
CA ALA A 350 3.21 2.33 24.46
C ALA A 350 3.11 3.56 23.56
N ILE A 351 2.50 4.62 24.10
CA ILE A 351 2.40 5.92 23.43
C ILE A 351 2.72 7.05 24.39
N ALA A 352 3.32 8.11 23.85
CA ALA A 352 3.66 9.31 24.60
C ALA A 352 3.14 10.54 23.86
N ILE A 353 2.37 11.39 24.55
CA ILE A 353 1.99 12.73 24.08
C ILE A 353 2.82 13.73 24.86
N GLN A 354 3.61 14.55 24.16
CA GLN A 354 4.38 15.62 24.79
C GLN A 354 3.73 16.98 24.56
N LEU A 355 3.59 17.74 25.64
CA LEU A 355 3.02 19.07 25.67
C LEU A 355 4.04 20.03 26.27
N PRO A 356 4.31 21.18 25.65
CA PRO A 356 5.22 22.17 26.23
C PRO A 356 4.72 22.63 27.61
N VAL A 357 5.60 22.73 28.61
CA VAL A 357 5.25 23.29 29.93
C VAL A 357 4.87 24.77 29.81
N LYS A 358 5.54 25.50 28.90
CA LYS A 358 5.22 26.88 28.53
C LYS A 358 4.99 26.92 27.03
N LEU A 359 3.87 27.49 26.60
CA LEU A 359 3.62 27.72 25.18
C LEU A 359 4.78 28.51 24.55
N PRO A 360 5.38 27.99 23.46
CA PRO A 360 6.52 28.66 22.85
C PRO A 360 6.13 30.01 22.24
N GLU A 361 7.07 30.95 22.29
CA GLU A 361 6.95 32.24 21.60
C GLU A 361 7.50 32.08 20.18
N GLY A 362 6.65 32.20 19.16
CA GLY A 362 7.05 32.02 17.76
C GLY A 362 6.92 30.57 17.28
N ALA A 363 7.81 30.16 16.37
CA ALA A 363 7.73 28.87 15.67
C ALA A 363 8.61 27.76 16.29
N GLU A 364 9.42 28.09 17.30
CA GLU A 364 10.30 27.13 17.96
C GLU A 364 9.46 26.14 18.78
N LYS A 365 9.64 24.84 18.54
CA LYS A 365 8.95 23.77 19.27
C LYS A 365 9.96 23.09 20.18
N PRO A 366 9.54 22.56 21.35
CA PRO A 366 10.40 21.71 22.15
C PRO A 366 10.94 20.55 21.32
N TYR A 367 12.16 20.10 21.65
CA TYR A 367 12.73 18.92 21.02
C TYR A 367 11.79 17.71 21.15
N PHE A 368 11.66 16.92 20.08
CA PHE A 368 10.66 15.85 20.01
C PHE A 368 10.99 14.63 20.87
N ALA A 369 12.22 14.51 21.34
CA ALA A 369 12.63 13.45 22.26
C ALA A 369 12.63 13.97 23.71
N MET A 370 11.43 14.23 24.23
CA MET A 370 11.19 14.67 25.61
C MET A 370 11.74 16.06 25.97
N GLY A 371 11.75 16.98 25.01
CA GLY A 371 12.16 18.37 25.24
C GLY A 371 13.65 18.53 25.52
N ASP A 372 14.00 19.68 26.09
CA ASP A 372 15.36 20.03 26.49
C ASP A 372 15.34 20.98 27.70
N ALA A 373 16.51 21.35 28.21
CA ALA A 373 16.64 22.21 29.39
C ALA A 373 16.02 23.61 29.21
N ALA A 374 16.01 24.16 27.99
CA ALA A 374 15.38 25.44 27.68
C ALA A 374 13.87 25.29 27.40
N HIS A 375 13.45 24.14 26.86
CA HIS A 375 12.09 23.84 26.45
C HIS A 375 11.56 22.56 27.13
N PRO A 376 11.26 22.61 28.44
CA PRO A 376 10.72 21.47 29.16
C PRO A 376 9.31 21.09 28.66
N VAL A 377 9.00 19.80 28.74
CA VAL A 377 7.71 19.24 28.34
C VAL A 377 7.06 18.45 29.47
N ASN A 378 5.73 18.44 29.48
CA ASN A 378 4.94 17.41 30.15
C ASN A 378 4.75 16.26 29.16
N VAL A 379 4.94 15.02 29.61
CA VAL A 379 4.73 13.84 28.78
C VAL A 379 3.67 12.97 29.43
N TRP A 380 2.62 12.67 28.68
CA TRP A 380 1.57 11.73 29.04
C TRP A 380 1.91 10.40 28.41
N GLN A 381 2.28 9.42 29.21
CA GLN A 381 2.65 8.09 28.75
C GLN A 381 1.52 7.13 29.06
N TRP A 382 1.11 6.36 28.05
CA TRP A 382 0.20 5.24 28.20
C TRP A 382 0.90 3.96 27.77
N LYS A 383 0.62 2.88 28.50
CA LYS A 383 1.09 1.52 28.21
C LYS A 383 -0.10 0.58 28.21
N SER A 384 -0.16 -0.33 27.25
CA SER A 384 -1.26 -1.30 27.11
C SER A 384 -1.30 -2.34 28.24
N GLY A 385 -0.16 -2.57 28.91
CA GLY A 385 -0.02 -3.59 29.93
C GLY A 385 0.28 -4.98 29.35
N THR A 386 0.17 -5.99 30.22
CA THR A 386 0.44 -7.40 29.93
C THR A 386 -0.73 -8.26 30.38
N THR A 387 -0.63 -9.59 30.25
CA THR A 387 -1.60 -10.51 30.86
C THR A 387 -1.58 -10.49 32.39
N GLU A 388 -0.50 -9.98 33.00
CA GLU A 388 -0.31 -9.92 34.46
C GLU A 388 -0.47 -8.50 35.05
N ALA A 389 -0.36 -7.47 34.22
CA ALA A 389 -0.43 -6.06 34.64
C ALA A 389 -1.43 -5.29 33.76
N PRO A 390 -2.35 -4.50 34.34
CA PRO A 390 -3.29 -3.71 33.55
C PRO A 390 -2.57 -2.57 32.80
N ALA A 391 -3.27 -1.99 31.84
CA ALA A 391 -2.85 -0.74 31.21
C ALA A 391 -2.59 0.35 32.27
N SER A 392 -1.62 1.21 32.01
CA SER A 392 -1.20 2.25 32.95
C SER A 392 -0.98 3.58 32.25
N ILE A 393 -1.19 4.66 33.01
CA ILE A 393 -0.88 6.03 32.60
C ILE A 393 0.14 6.59 33.57
N THR A 394 1.16 7.27 33.04
CA THR A 394 2.16 8.00 33.82
C THR A 394 2.30 9.41 33.27
N LEU A 395 2.28 10.40 34.16
CA LEU A 395 2.58 11.78 33.82
C LEU A 395 4.00 12.10 34.27
N VAL A 396 4.82 12.67 33.38
CA VAL A 396 6.18 13.11 33.72
C VAL A 396 6.45 14.52 33.22
N ASN A 397 7.30 15.26 33.94
CA ASN A 397 7.99 16.42 33.40
C ASN A 397 9.35 15.98 32.88
N SER A 398 9.79 16.51 31.75
CA SER A 398 11.11 16.21 31.21
C SER A 398 11.81 17.44 30.64
N ARG A 399 13.13 17.44 30.79
CA ARG A 399 14.10 18.41 30.22
C ARG A 399 15.07 17.71 29.26
N GLY A 400 14.62 16.61 28.66
CA GLY A 400 15.40 15.68 27.85
C GLY A 400 15.38 14.27 28.44
N VAL A 401 15.74 13.28 27.63
CA VAL A 401 15.64 11.84 27.95
C VAL A 401 16.43 11.39 29.20
N GLU A 402 17.38 12.19 29.69
CA GLU A 402 18.18 11.90 30.88
C GLU A 402 17.66 12.60 32.16
N ASP A 403 16.73 13.55 32.05
CA ASP A 403 16.19 14.36 33.15
C ASP A 403 14.65 14.29 33.14
N ILE A 404 14.12 13.36 33.92
CA ILE A 404 12.69 13.01 33.99
C ILE A 404 12.22 13.00 35.44
N GLU A 405 11.17 13.76 35.74
CA GLU A 405 10.53 13.85 37.05
C GLU A 405 9.08 13.34 36.97
N ASN A 406 8.74 12.33 37.78
CA ASN A 406 7.38 11.78 37.84
C ASN A 406 6.39 12.76 38.48
N ARG A 407 5.15 12.74 37.99
CA ARG A 407 4.00 13.46 38.55
C ARG A 407 2.88 12.50 38.90
N GLU A 408 2.04 12.89 39.86
CA GLU A 408 0.78 12.17 40.08
C GLU A 408 -0.13 12.38 38.88
N ALA A 409 -0.69 11.26 38.38
CA ALA A 409 -1.53 11.18 37.20
C ALA A 409 -2.98 11.57 37.49
#